data_AF-A0A1U7GRY5-F1
#
_entry.id   AF-A0A1U7GRY5-F1
#
_cell.length_a   1.000
_cell.length_b   1.000
_cell.length_c   1.000
_cell.angle_alpha   90.00
_cell.angle_beta   90.00
_cell.angle_gamma   90.00
#
_symmetry.space_group_name_H-M   'P 1'
#
loop_
_entity.id
_entity.type
_entity.pdbx_description
1 polymer ?
#
loop_
_entity_poly.entity_id
_entity_poly.type
_entity_poly.pdbx_seq_one_letter_code
_entity_poly.pdbx_strand_id
1 'polypeptide(L)'
;MHKLLTLAVCGVLTMGLGAALADDGKKVTIEGGGVCGKCALGETKECQNVVIVEKDGAKKTYYLEKNDFFKDAHGGLGICTAKKDKPVKVKVVGTCEEKDGKLVLTPTEKITKVD
;
A
#
# COMPACT_ATOMS: atom_id res chain seq x y z
N MET A 1 -11.15 -46.59 -18.20
CA MET A 1 -10.82 -46.05 -19.54
C MET A 1 -12.06 -45.34 -20.07
N HIS A 2 -11.91 -44.06 -20.43
CA HIS A 2 -12.77 -43.30 -21.36
C HIS A 2 -14.20 -42.97 -20.86
N LYS A 3 -14.77 -41.79 -21.06
CA LYS A 3 -14.36 -40.51 -21.66
C LYS A 3 -15.47 -39.50 -21.34
N LEU A 4 -15.05 -38.27 -21.07
CA LEU A 4 -15.69 -36.98 -21.39
C LEU A 4 -17.07 -37.02 -22.07
N LEU A 5 -18.04 -36.37 -21.41
CA LEU A 5 -19.28 -35.89 -22.03
C LEU A 5 -19.36 -34.38 -21.79
N THR A 6 -19.30 -33.65 -22.89
CA THR A 6 -19.35 -32.20 -23.02
C THR A 6 -20.78 -31.70 -22.73
N LEU A 7 -20.91 -30.61 -21.97
CA LEU A 7 -22.10 -29.73 -22.04
C LEU A 7 -21.69 -28.30 -21.71
N ALA A 8 -21.90 -27.43 -22.69
CA ALA A 8 -21.69 -26.01 -22.64
C ALA A 8 -22.76 -25.32 -21.79
N VAL A 9 -22.38 -24.31 -21.00
CA VAL A 9 -23.26 -23.18 -20.71
C VAL A 9 -22.45 -21.90 -20.70
N CYS A 10 -22.94 -20.94 -21.49
CA CYS A 10 -22.45 -19.58 -21.57
C CYS A 10 -22.66 -18.88 -20.22
N GLY A 11 -21.60 -18.77 -19.42
CA GLY A 11 -21.50 -17.75 -18.39
C GLY A 11 -20.60 -16.65 -18.94
N VAL A 12 -21.19 -15.54 -19.35
CA VAL A 12 -20.44 -14.29 -19.56
C VAL A 12 -19.91 -13.88 -18.18
N LEU A 13 -18.75 -14.41 -17.81
CA LEU A 13 -17.92 -13.82 -16.80
C LEU A 13 -17.42 -12.54 -17.44
N THR A 14 -18.07 -11.43 -17.10
CA THR A 14 -17.40 -10.14 -17.08
C THR A 14 -16.14 -10.36 -16.27
N MET A 15 -15.01 -10.56 -16.96
CA MET A 15 -13.68 -10.46 -16.36
C MET A 15 -13.61 -9.04 -15.83
N GLY A 16 -14.01 -8.91 -14.56
CA GLY A 16 -13.70 -7.76 -13.75
C GLY A 16 -12.21 -7.53 -13.93
N LEU A 17 -11.90 -6.30 -14.35
CA LEU A 17 -10.57 -5.80 -14.64
C LEU A 17 -9.69 -5.96 -13.39
N GLY A 18 -9.16 -7.16 -13.22
CA GLY A 18 -8.39 -7.64 -12.08
C GLY A 18 -7.02 -8.09 -12.54
N ALA A 19 -6.43 -7.35 -13.48
CA ALA A 19 -5.00 -7.34 -13.70
C ALA A 19 -4.55 -5.92 -13.39
N ALA A 20 -4.32 -5.65 -12.10
CA ALA A 20 -3.32 -4.64 -11.75
C ALA A 20 -1.97 -5.25 -12.15
N LEU A 21 -1.70 -5.19 -13.45
CA LEU A 21 -0.34 -5.30 -13.96
C LEU A 21 0.47 -4.28 -13.18
N ALA A 22 1.61 -4.71 -12.64
CA ALA A 22 2.62 -3.84 -12.10
C ALA A 22 2.90 -2.75 -13.15
N ASP A 23 2.36 -1.56 -12.91
CA ASP A 23 2.48 -0.42 -13.80
C ASP A 23 3.68 0.37 -13.28
N ASP A 24 4.85 0.04 -13.81
CA ASP A 24 6.13 0.67 -13.49
C ASP A 24 5.98 2.20 -13.54
N GLY A 25 6.00 2.85 -12.37
CA GLY A 25 6.14 4.30 -12.25
C GLY A 25 4.88 5.15 -12.38
N LYS A 26 3.65 4.60 -12.39
CA LYS A 26 2.45 5.45 -12.37
C LYS A 26 2.34 6.22 -11.05
N LYS A 27 2.10 7.54 -11.15
CA LYS A 27 1.78 8.39 -10.01
C LYS A 27 0.46 7.91 -9.40
N VAL A 28 0.49 7.51 -8.13
CA VAL A 28 -0.65 7.04 -7.35
C VAL A 28 -0.95 8.01 -6.22
N THR A 29 -2.21 8.02 -5.79
CA THR A 29 -2.65 8.65 -4.54
C THR A 29 -3.24 7.56 -3.66
N ILE A 30 -2.72 7.43 -2.44
CA ILE A 30 -3.23 6.49 -1.45
C ILE A 30 -3.63 7.23 -0.17
N GLU A 31 -4.67 6.72 0.48
CA GLU A 31 -5.07 7.15 1.83
C GLU A 31 -5.16 5.91 2.70
N GLY A 32 -4.58 6.00 3.90
CA GLY A 32 -4.49 4.84 4.78
C GLY A 32 -3.86 5.15 6.13
N GLY A 33 -3.69 4.10 6.93
CA GLY A 33 -3.09 4.19 8.25
C GLY A 33 -1.56 4.27 8.19
N GLY A 34 -1.01 5.43 8.55
CA GLY A 34 0.42 5.69 8.71
C GLY A 34 0.97 5.18 10.03
N VAL A 35 2.00 4.32 9.97
CA VAL A 35 2.75 3.79 11.12
C VAL A 35 4.25 3.69 10.83
N CYS A 36 5.07 3.54 11.87
CA CYS A 36 6.50 3.26 11.70
C CYS A 36 6.75 1.77 11.42
N GLY A 37 7.41 1.45 10.30
CA GLY A 37 7.78 0.08 9.91
C GLY A 37 8.70 -0.63 10.90
N LYS A 38 9.57 0.11 11.60
CA LYS A 38 10.43 -0.44 12.65
C LYS A 38 9.67 -0.60 13.97
N CYS A 39 9.11 0.50 14.48
CA CYS A 39 8.58 0.54 15.84
C CYS A 39 7.22 -0.14 15.99
N ALA A 40 6.31 0.05 15.02
CA ALA A 40 4.95 -0.47 15.10
C ALA A 40 4.81 -1.85 14.42
N LEU A 41 5.63 -2.15 13.41
CA LEU A 41 5.54 -3.39 12.65
C LEU A 41 6.72 -4.36 12.89
N GLY A 42 7.91 -3.87 13.24
CA GLY A 42 9.11 -4.72 13.38
C GLY A 42 9.65 -5.26 12.05
N GLU A 43 9.25 -4.69 10.92
CA GLU A 43 9.51 -5.21 9.57
C GLU A 43 10.70 -4.55 8.87
N THR A 44 11.20 -3.43 9.42
CA THR A 44 12.32 -2.66 8.88
C THR A 44 13.40 -2.47 9.94
N LYS A 45 14.68 -2.47 9.52
CA LYS A 45 15.82 -2.30 10.43
C LYS A 45 15.86 -0.89 11.04
N GLU A 46 15.53 0.10 10.23
CA GLU A 46 15.51 1.52 10.57
C GLU A 46 14.09 2.10 10.49
N CYS A 47 13.87 3.23 11.18
CA CYS A 47 12.57 3.92 11.12
C CYS A 47 12.20 4.22 9.67
N GLN A 48 11.02 3.76 9.25
CA GLN A 48 10.49 3.96 7.90
C GLN A 48 9.00 4.26 8.03
N ASN A 49 8.49 5.22 7.26
CA ASN A 49 7.06 5.48 7.24
C ASN A 49 6.39 4.41 6.39
N VAL A 50 5.30 3.84 6.88
CA VAL A 50 4.53 2.80 6.21
C VAL A 50 3.07 3.21 6.20
N VAL A 51 2.39 3.04 5.07
CA VAL A 51 0.94 3.27 4.95
C VAL A 51 0.25 1.96 4.67
N ILE A 52 -0.70 1.60 5.54
CA ILE A 52 -1.55 0.43 5.39
C ILE A 52 -2.88 0.90 4.80
N VAL A 53 -3.17 0.48 3.58
CA VAL A 53 -4.43 0.74 2.89
C VAL A 53 -5.30 -0.50 3.01
N GLU A 54 -6.50 -0.34 3.55
CA GLU A 54 -7.49 -1.41 3.60
C GLU A 54 -8.61 -1.10 2.60
N LYS A 55 -8.85 -2.03 1.68
CA LYS A 55 -9.92 -1.92 0.69
C LYS A 55 -10.56 -3.28 0.51
N ASP A 56 -11.89 -3.34 0.65
CA ASP A 56 -12.68 -4.56 0.47
C ASP A 56 -12.18 -5.74 1.34
N GLY A 57 -11.70 -5.44 2.56
CA GLY A 57 -11.14 -6.42 3.51
C GLY A 57 -9.71 -6.88 3.19
N ALA A 58 -9.13 -6.45 2.08
CA ALA A 58 -7.73 -6.71 1.74
C ALA A 58 -6.83 -5.57 2.25
N LYS A 59 -5.71 -5.93 2.88
CA LYS A 59 -4.69 -4.98 3.34
C LYS A 59 -3.51 -4.95 2.39
N LYS A 60 -3.13 -3.74 1.98
CA LYS A 60 -1.88 -3.47 1.25
C LYS A 60 -0.98 -2.59 2.08
N THR A 61 0.29 -2.97 2.19
CA THR A 61 1.30 -2.25 2.95
C THR A 61 2.26 -1.56 1.98
N TYR A 62 2.32 -0.23 2.05
CA TYR A 62 3.20 0.61 1.24
C TYR A 62 4.34 1.14 2.11
N TYR A 63 5.57 0.76 1.79
CA TYR A 63 6.77 1.23 2.47
C TYR A 63 7.25 2.50 1.78
N LEU A 64 7.31 3.62 2.50
CA LEU A 64 7.69 4.89 1.90
C LEU A 64 9.21 5.00 1.84
N GLU A 65 9.75 5.37 0.69
CA GLU A 65 11.17 5.74 0.55
C GLU A 65 11.49 6.95 1.43
N LYS A 66 12.70 7.00 1.98
CA LYS A 66 13.15 8.14 2.77
C LYS A 66 13.55 9.29 1.84
N ASN A 67 12.81 10.38 1.91
CA ASN A 67 13.13 11.64 1.26
C ASN A 67 12.79 12.84 2.16
N ASP A 68 12.75 14.05 1.60
CA ASP A 68 12.54 15.29 2.34
C ASP A 68 11.20 15.33 3.10
N PHE A 69 10.20 14.55 2.69
CA PHE A 69 8.90 14.47 3.36
C PHE A 69 8.90 13.53 4.58
N PHE A 70 9.98 12.76 4.78
CA PHE A 70 10.05 11.74 5.82
C PHE A 70 9.86 12.32 7.22
N LYS A 71 10.62 13.36 7.59
CA LYS A 71 10.65 13.88 8.97
C LYS A 71 9.33 14.54 9.36
N ASP A 72 8.76 15.35 8.47
CA ASP A 72 7.46 16.01 8.65
C ASP A 72 6.35 14.99 8.89
N ALA A 73 6.35 13.89 8.14
CA ALA A 73 5.38 12.81 8.33
C ALA A 73 5.69 11.98 9.59
N HIS A 74 6.95 11.60 9.77
CA HIS A 74 7.38 10.68 10.82
C HIS A 74 7.17 11.26 12.21
N GLY A 75 7.75 12.44 12.48
CA GLY A 75 7.61 13.14 13.75
C GLY A 75 6.40 14.07 13.76
N GLY A 76 6.25 14.91 12.72
CA GLY A 76 5.26 15.99 12.71
C GLY A 76 3.81 15.52 12.66
N LEU A 77 3.51 14.43 11.92
CA LEU A 77 2.16 13.85 11.90
C LEU A 77 1.94 12.77 12.96
N GLY A 78 2.99 12.35 13.68
CA GLY A 78 2.90 11.33 14.72
C GLY A 78 3.01 9.88 14.26
N ILE A 79 3.48 9.62 13.04
CA ILE A 79 3.68 8.24 12.52
C ILE A 79 4.68 7.45 13.39
N CYS A 80 5.69 8.11 13.96
CA CYS A 80 6.72 7.49 14.80
C CYS A 80 6.15 6.84 16.07
N THR A 81 5.16 7.48 16.68
CA THR A 81 4.53 7.05 17.94
C THR A 81 3.19 6.34 17.72
N ALA A 82 2.71 6.29 16.48
CA ALA A 82 1.51 5.56 16.10
C ALA A 82 1.69 4.05 16.35
N LYS A 83 0.61 3.41 16.80
CA LYS A 83 0.55 1.96 17.02
C LYS A 83 -0.20 1.29 15.88
N LYS A 84 0.03 -0.02 15.69
CA LYS A 84 -0.62 -0.80 14.61
C LYS A 84 -2.16 -0.76 14.68
N ASP A 85 -2.72 -0.72 15.88
CA ASP A 85 -4.16 -0.63 16.18
C ASP A 85 -4.69 0.81 16.20
N LYS A 86 -3.81 1.82 16.28
CA LYS A 86 -4.16 3.24 16.28
C LYS A 86 -3.24 4.01 15.32
N PRO A 87 -3.37 3.79 14.01
CA PRO A 87 -2.55 4.47 13.01
C PRO A 87 -2.98 5.94 12.86
N VAL A 88 -2.08 6.77 12.35
CA VAL A 88 -2.43 8.13 11.92
C VAL A 88 -2.92 8.05 10.48
N LYS A 89 -4.15 8.46 10.19
CA LYS A 89 -4.63 8.51 8.81
C LYS A 89 -3.86 9.57 8.02
N VAL A 90 -3.31 9.18 6.89
CA VAL A 90 -2.52 10.04 6.01
C VAL A 90 -2.87 9.82 4.55
N LYS A 91 -2.62 10.86 3.75
CA LYS A 91 -2.66 10.83 2.29
C LYS A 91 -1.24 10.94 1.75
N VAL A 92 -0.90 10.08 0.80
CA VAL A 92 0.39 10.06 0.13
C VAL A 92 0.18 10.07 -1.37
N VAL A 93 0.88 10.98 -2.05
CA VAL A 93 0.96 11.05 -3.50
C VAL A 93 2.40 10.73 -3.90
N GLY A 94 2.59 9.79 -4.84
CA GLY A 94 3.93 9.37 -5.23
C GLY A 94 3.93 8.34 -6.35
N THR A 95 5.11 7.82 -6.69
CA THR A 95 5.25 6.67 -7.58
C THR A 95 5.36 5.39 -6.77
N CYS A 96 4.80 4.29 -7.26
CA CYS A 96 4.85 2.99 -6.59
C CYS A 96 5.49 1.96 -7.51
N GLU A 97 6.31 1.11 -6.92
CA GLU A 97 6.96 -0.03 -7.58
C GLU A 97 6.98 -1.23 -6.62
N GLU A 98 7.09 -2.43 -7.19
CA GLU A 98 7.31 -3.63 -6.38
C GLU A 98 8.80 -3.93 -6.33
N LYS A 99 9.35 -4.00 -5.11
CA LYS A 99 10.75 -4.37 -4.83
C LYS A 99 10.75 -5.48 -3.80
N ASP A 100 11.36 -6.61 -4.12
CA ASP A 100 11.48 -7.77 -3.23
C ASP A 100 10.13 -8.24 -2.64
N GLY A 101 9.06 -8.21 -3.45
CA GLY A 101 7.70 -8.57 -3.02
C GLY A 101 7.03 -7.56 -2.08
N LYS A 102 7.59 -6.36 -1.94
CA LYS A 102 7.03 -5.25 -1.16
C LYS A 102 6.66 -4.10 -2.07
N LEU A 103 5.53 -3.45 -1.77
CA LEU A 103 5.15 -2.20 -2.42
C LEU A 103 5.98 -1.06 -1.82
N VAL A 104 6.88 -0.49 -2.61
CA VAL A 104 7.69 0.66 -2.23
C VAL A 104 7.12 1.88 -2.94
N LEU A 105 6.80 2.91 -2.16
CA LEU A 105 6.22 4.15 -2.66
C LEU A 105 7.19 5.30 -2.41
N THR A 106 7.59 6.00 -3.46
CA THR A 106 8.39 7.23 -3.35
C THR A 106 7.47 8.43 -3.33
N PRO A 107 7.27 9.13 -2.19
CA PRO A 107 6.38 10.28 -2.14
C PRO A 107 6.93 11.40 -3.02
N THR A 108 6.08 11.99 -3.88
CA THR A 108 6.45 13.10 -4.77
C THR A 108 5.93 14.45 -4.25
N GLU A 109 5.12 14.41 -3.19
CA GLU A 109 4.49 15.58 -2.57
C GLU A 109 4.48 15.43 -1.05
N LYS A 110 4.23 16.53 -0.34
CA LYS A 110 4.13 16.51 1.12
C LYS A 110 3.02 15.56 1.57
N ILE A 111 3.36 14.67 2.50
CA ILE A 111 2.41 13.77 3.14
C ILE A 111 1.52 14.60 4.07
N THR A 112 0.20 14.44 3.94
CA THR A 112 -0.77 15.18 4.75
C THR A 112 -1.56 14.23 5.63
N LYS A 113 -1.97 14.71 6.81
CA LYS A 113 -2.94 14.00 7.65
C LYS A 113 -4.33 14.08 7.00
N VAL A 114 -5.12 13.04 7.16
CA VAL A 114 -6.54 12.99 6.77
C VAL A 114 -7.35 12.81 8.05
N ASP A 115 -8.40 13.61 8.20
CA ASP A 115 -9.29 13.57 9.37
C ASP A 115 -10.32 12.43 9.26
#